data_AF-A0A7X5N3D7-F1
#
_entry.id   AF-A0A7X5N3D7-F1
#
_cell.length_a   1.000
_cell.length_b   1.000
_cell.length_c   1.000
_cell.angle_alpha   90.00
_cell.angle_beta   90.00
_cell.angle_gamma   90.00
#
_symmetry.space_group_name_H-M   'P 1'
#
loop_
_entity.id
_entity.type
_entity.pdbx_description
1 polymer ?
#
loop_
_entity_poly.entity_id
_entity_poly.type
_entity_poly.pdbx_seq_one_letter_code
_entity_poly.pdbx_strand_id
1 'polypeptide(L)'
;RLAAAMGLSFAFASHFAPDAMDEAVAIYRREFRPSAQLAKPHVMLALNVVAAETEAQARRLFTTQQQSFVNLRRGKPGKIPAPIDDIDSFWQPHERAGVERALACTVLGDAEQIARGVAEFIERHTPDELLFTA
;
A
#
# COMPACT_ATOMS: atom_id res chain seq x y z
N ARG A 1 6.21 18.11 3.07
CA ARG A 1 6.75 19.48 3.23
C ARG A 1 8.15 19.64 2.64
N LEU A 2 9.18 18.94 3.13
CA LEU A 2 10.56 19.11 2.63
C LEU A 2 10.70 18.87 1.11
N ALA A 3 10.19 17.75 0.59
CA ALA A 3 10.23 17.45 -0.85
C ALA A 3 9.55 18.56 -1.69
N ALA A 4 8.47 19.15 -1.17
CA ALA A 4 7.76 20.24 -1.83
C ALA A 4 8.61 21.53 -1.87
N ALA A 5 9.25 21.88 -0.75
CA ALA A 5 10.10 23.07 -0.64
C ALA A 5 11.37 22.97 -1.51
N MET A 6 11.89 21.76 -1.72
CA MET A 6 13.05 21.49 -2.57
C MET A 6 12.71 21.27 -4.04
N GLY A 7 11.42 21.17 -4.39
CA GLY A 7 10.98 20.85 -5.75
C GLY A 7 11.42 19.47 -6.23
N LEU A 8 11.28 18.46 -5.38
CA LEU A 8 11.59 17.06 -5.66
C LEU A 8 10.33 16.23 -5.86
N SER A 9 10.43 15.10 -6.55
CA SER A 9 9.35 14.09 -6.60
C SER A 9 9.05 13.55 -5.19
N PHE A 10 7.80 13.16 -4.97
CA PHE A 10 7.35 12.65 -3.68
C PHE A 10 6.76 11.26 -3.81
N ALA A 11 7.41 10.26 -3.23
CA ALA A 11 6.89 8.91 -3.11
C ALA A 11 6.30 8.70 -1.71
N PHE A 12 5.05 8.24 -1.63
CA PHE A 12 4.40 7.91 -0.36
C PHE A 12 4.11 6.41 -0.29
N ALA A 13 4.60 5.78 0.76
CA ALA A 13 4.35 4.37 1.03
C ALA A 13 2.99 4.21 1.72
N SER A 14 1.91 4.15 0.92
CA SER A 14 0.52 4.14 1.41
C SER A 14 0.23 3.01 2.41
N HIS A 15 0.88 1.85 2.26
CA HIS A 15 0.77 0.70 3.16
C HIS A 15 1.42 0.89 4.54
N PHE A 16 2.16 1.98 4.78
CA PHE A 16 2.70 2.27 6.11
C PHE A 16 1.86 3.28 6.90
N ALA A 17 1.18 4.20 6.21
CA ALA A 17 0.41 5.26 6.85
C ALA A 17 -0.79 5.66 5.96
N PRO A 18 -1.73 4.75 5.71
CA PRO A 18 -2.84 4.99 4.78
C PRO A 18 -3.67 6.21 5.18
N ASP A 19 -3.89 6.38 6.49
CA ASP A 19 -4.66 7.49 7.06
C ASP A 19 -4.03 8.87 6.81
N ALA A 20 -2.71 8.93 6.59
CA ALA A 20 -1.98 10.19 6.38
C ALA A 20 -1.74 10.50 4.90
N MET A 21 -2.07 9.58 3.99
CA MET A 21 -1.72 9.70 2.57
C MET A 21 -2.36 10.92 1.92
N ASP A 22 -3.69 11.07 2.04
CA ASP A 22 -4.42 12.16 1.40
C ASP A 22 -3.93 13.53 1.87
N GLU A 23 -3.70 13.68 3.18
CA GLU A 23 -3.16 14.91 3.75
C GLU A 23 -1.71 15.17 3.26
N ALA A 24 -0.85 14.15 3.24
CA ALA A 24 0.53 14.27 2.82
C ALA A 24 0.63 14.69 1.34
N VAL A 25 -0.18 14.08 0.47
CA VAL A 25 -0.26 14.43 -0.96
C VAL A 25 -0.79 15.85 -1.14
N ALA A 26 -1.85 16.22 -0.42
CA ALA A 26 -2.41 17.57 -0.48
C ALA A 26 -1.40 18.64 -0.03
N ILE A 27 -0.68 18.38 1.06
CA ILE A 27 0.41 19.25 1.54
C ILE A 27 1.51 19.37 0.49
N TYR A 28 1.97 18.26 -0.07
CA TYR A 28 3.03 18.26 -1.07
C TYR A 28 2.64 19.11 -2.29
N ARG A 29 1.44 18.88 -2.85
CA ARG A 29 0.96 19.62 -4.02
C ARG A 29 0.78 21.11 -3.75
N ARG A 30 0.21 21.47 -2.59
CA ARG A 30 -0.04 22.87 -2.21
C ARG A 30 1.24 23.65 -1.97
N GLU A 31 2.25 23.02 -1.38
CA GLU A 31 3.50 23.68 -0.96
C GLU A 31 4.64 23.52 -1.98
N PHE A 32 4.40 22.87 -3.13
CA PHE A 32 5.43 22.57 -4.12
C PHE A 32 6.02 23.84 -4.73
N ARG A 33 7.36 23.90 -4.77
CA ARG A 33 8.12 24.95 -5.43
C ARG A 33 8.91 24.34 -6.57
N PRO A 34 8.73 24.78 -7.83
CA PRO A 34 9.54 24.29 -8.94
C PRO A 34 11.04 24.45 -8.67
N SER A 35 11.82 23.49 -9.16
CA SER A 35 13.27 23.47 -9.08
C SER A 35 13.89 23.26 -10.47
N ALA A 36 15.21 23.28 -10.57
CA ALA A 36 15.92 22.91 -11.80
C ALA A 36 15.67 21.45 -12.21
N GLN A 37 15.25 20.59 -11.28
CA GLN A 37 15.02 19.17 -11.53
C GLN A 37 13.56 18.86 -11.90
N LEU A 38 12.60 19.63 -11.38
CA LEU A 38 11.19 19.33 -11.54
C LEU A 38 10.33 20.61 -11.63
N ALA A 39 9.62 20.76 -12.75
CA ALA A 39 8.84 21.96 -13.06
C ALA A 39 7.42 21.95 -12.47
N LYS A 40 6.86 20.78 -12.16
CA LYS A 40 5.52 20.57 -11.62
C LYS A 40 5.54 19.48 -10.54
N PRO A 41 4.62 19.47 -9.56
CA PRO A 41 4.57 18.41 -8.56
C PRO A 41 4.49 17.03 -9.24
N HIS A 42 5.19 16.05 -8.69
CA HIS A 42 5.14 14.66 -9.17
C HIS A 42 5.05 13.70 -7.98
N VAL A 43 3.92 13.00 -7.89
CA VAL A 43 3.54 12.13 -6.77
C VAL A 43 3.51 10.68 -7.22
N MET A 44 4.30 9.84 -6.55
CA MET A 44 4.25 8.38 -6.69
C MET A 44 3.56 7.79 -5.44
N LEU A 45 2.61 6.88 -5.63
CA LEU A 45 1.97 6.18 -4.52
C LEU A 45 2.27 4.69 -4.59
N ALA A 46 2.79 4.14 -3.49
CA ALA A 46 2.93 2.69 -3.40
C ALA A 46 1.56 2.04 -3.23
N LEU A 47 1.34 0.85 -3.80
CA LEU A 47 0.10 0.09 -3.65
C LEU A 47 0.44 -1.39 -3.56
N ASN A 48 -0.08 -2.08 -2.53
CA ASN A 48 0.06 -3.53 -2.47
C ASN A 48 -0.87 -4.15 -3.51
N VAL A 49 -0.35 -5.08 -4.32
CA VAL A 49 -1.15 -5.80 -5.32
C VAL A 49 -0.88 -7.29 -5.22
N VAL A 50 -1.92 -8.07 -4.93
CA VAL A 50 -1.86 -9.54 -4.96
C VAL A 50 -2.81 -10.06 -6.02
N ALA A 51 -2.25 -10.36 -7.19
CA ALA A 51 -2.99 -10.88 -8.34
C ALA A 51 -2.90 -12.41 -8.39
N ALA A 52 -4.00 -13.07 -8.75
CA ALA A 52 -4.05 -14.50 -9.02
C ALA A 52 -5.09 -14.82 -10.10
N GLU A 53 -5.27 -16.09 -10.46
CA GLU A 53 -6.31 -16.49 -11.43
C GLU A 53 -7.73 -16.31 -10.86
N THR A 54 -7.86 -16.35 -9.54
CA THR A 54 -9.14 -16.18 -8.82
C THR A 54 -8.96 -15.35 -7.57
N GLU A 55 -10.03 -14.70 -7.13
CA GLU A 55 -10.06 -13.97 -5.85
C GLU A 55 -9.64 -14.86 -4.66
N ALA A 56 -10.14 -16.10 -4.62
CA ALA A 56 -9.83 -17.04 -3.54
C ALA A 56 -8.33 -17.34 -3.47
N GLN A 57 -7.68 -17.54 -4.62
CA GLN A 57 -6.24 -17.75 -4.67
C GLN A 57 -5.47 -16.49 -4.25
N ALA A 58 -5.90 -15.30 -4.68
CA ALA A 58 -5.28 -14.04 -4.27
C ALA A 58 -5.35 -13.83 -2.75
N ARG A 59 -6.53 -14.08 -2.15
CA ARG A 59 -6.72 -14.02 -0.69
C ARG A 59 -5.81 -15.00 0.05
N ARG A 60 -5.70 -16.24 -0.45
CA ARG A 60 -4.78 -17.24 0.10
C ARG A 60 -3.33 -16.78 0.03
N LEU A 61 -2.88 -16.28 -1.12
CA LEU A 61 -1.51 -15.76 -1.29
C LEU A 61 -1.21 -14.58 -0.36
N PHE A 62 -2.20 -13.71 -0.15
CA PHE A 62 -2.07 -12.54 0.72
C PHE A 62 -1.84 -12.89 2.20
N THR A 63 -2.22 -14.09 2.64
CA THR A 63 -1.94 -14.57 4.00
C THR A 63 -0.45 -14.58 4.34
N THR A 64 0.44 -14.67 3.34
CA THR A 64 1.89 -14.53 3.52
C THR A 64 2.28 -13.17 4.10
N GLN A 65 1.70 -12.09 3.57
CA GLN A 65 1.99 -10.73 4.02
C GLN A 65 1.36 -10.48 5.40
N GLN A 66 0.13 -10.97 5.60
CA GLN A 66 -0.56 -10.91 6.89
C GLN A 66 0.24 -11.59 8.00
N GLN A 67 0.70 -12.83 7.77
CA GLN A 67 1.56 -13.56 8.70
C GLN A 67 2.87 -12.81 8.99
N SER A 68 3.51 -12.22 7.97
CA SER A 68 4.73 -11.43 8.12
C SER A 68 4.53 -10.21 9.02
N PHE A 69 3.42 -9.50 8.87
CA PHE A 69 3.08 -8.35 9.72
C PHE A 69 2.77 -8.74 11.16
N VAL A 70 2.04 -9.84 11.37
CA VAL A 70 1.80 -10.40 12.70
C VAL A 70 3.12 -10.78 13.37
N ASN A 71 3.99 -11.50 12.66
CA ASN A 71 5.31 -11.91 13.17
C ASN A 71 6.20 -10.72 13.51
N LEU A 72 6.20 -9.68 12.68
CA LEU A 72 6.91 -8.44 12.95
C LEU A 72 6.44 -7.80 14.26
N ARG A 73 5.11 -7.70 14.47
CA ARG A 73 4.52 -7.12 15.70
C ARG A 73 4.74 -7.97 16.94
N ARG A 74 4.80 -9.29 16.77
CA ARG A 74 5.18 -10.24 17.84
C ARG A 74 6.69 -10.18 18.17
N GLY A 75 7.48 -9.35 17.49
CA GLY A 75 8.92 -9.24 17.68
C GLY A 75 9.71 -10.45 17.16
N LYS A 76 9.13 -11.20 16.21
CA LYS A 76 9.71 -12.41 15.62
C LYS A 76 9.78 -12.30 14.09
N PRO A 77 10.46 -11.28 13.52
CA PRO A 77 10.65 -11.22 12.07
C PRO A 77 11.43 -12.46 11.60
N GLY A 78 11.16 -12.91 10.39
CA GLY A 78 11.74 -14.13 9.85
C GLY A 78 11.65 -14.21 8.35
N LYS A 79 11.84 -15.41 7.81
CA LYS A 79 11.63 -15.69 6.38
C LYS A 79 10.17 -15.44 6.00
N ILE A 80 9.96 -15.19 4.71
CA ILE A 80 8.63 -15.09 4.12
C ILE A 80 7.89 -16.42 4.38
N PRO A 81 6.76 -16.42 5.11
CA PRO A 81 6.00 -17.63 5.41
C PRO A 81 5.27 -18.12 4.16
N ALA A 82 4.97 -19.42 4.12
CA ALA A 82 4.08 -19.95 3.09
C ALA A 82 2.64 -19.44 3.32
N PRO A 83 1.85 -19.26 2.25
CA PRO A 83 0.44 -18.93 2.39
C PRO A 83 -0.33 -20.08 3.05
N ILE A 84 -1.28 -19.73 3.91
CA ILE A 84 -2.16 -20.64 4.63
C ILE A 84 -3.61 -20.49 4.15
N ASP A 85 -4.42 -21.51 4.37
CA ASP A 85 -5.82 -21.53 3.90
C ASP A 85 -6.74 -20.70 4.79
N ASP A 86 -6.42 -20.57 6.08
CA ASP A 86 -7.19 -19.82 7.07
C ASP A 86 -6.29 -18.93 7.93
N ILE A 87 -6.32 -17.62 7.67
CA ILE A 87 -5.57 -16.63 8.46
C ILE A 87 -6.15 -16.42 9.86
N ASP A 88 -7.45 -16.65 10.06
CA ASP A 88 -8.10 -16.50 11.36
C ASP A 88 -7.63 -17.58 12.35
N SER A 89 -7.09 -18.70 11.87
CA SER A 89 -6.41 -19.70 12.69
C SER A 89 -5.03 -19.27 13.23
N PHE A 90 -4.44 -18.20 12.68
CA PHE A 90 -3.06 -17.80 12.96
C PHE A 90 -2.93 -16.56 13.87
N TRP A 91 -3.76 -15.54 13.64
CA TRP A 91 -3.73 -14.30 14.42
C TRP A 91 -4.75 -14.31 15.56
N GLN A 92 -4.54 -13.46 16.56
CA GLN A 92 -5.52 -13.17 17.58
C GLN A 92 -6.44 -12.03 17.11
N PRO A 93 -7.69 -11.93 17.60
CA PRO A 93 -8.62 -10.88 17.18
C PRO A 93 -8.08 -9.45 17.33
N HIS A 94 -7.25 -9.19 18.36
CA HIS A 94 -6.63 -7.88 18.58
C HIS A 94 -5.47 -7.58 17.60
N GLU A 95 -4.85 -8.61 17.02
CA GLU A 95 -3.79 -8.46 16.02
C GLU A 95 -4.38 -8.15 14.65
N ARG A 96 -5.52 -8.80 14.32
CA ARG A 96 -6.23 -8.67 13.05
C ARG A 96 -6.50 -7.22 12.67
N ALA A 97 -7.21 -6.48 13.52
CA ALA A 97 -7.61 -5.10 13.23
C ALA A 97 -6.41 -4.20 12.90
N GLY A 98 -5.31 -4.41 13.61
CA GLY A 98 -4.10 -3.64 13.37
C GLY A 98 -3.38 -4.03 12.07
N VAL A 99 -3.37 -5.31 11.71
CA VAL A 99 -2.78 -5.79 10.44
C VAL A 99 -3.63 -5.37 9.26
N GLU A 100 -4.95 -5.50 9.35
CA GLU A 100 -5.89 -5.01 8.34
C GLU A 100 -5.73 -3.50 8.11
N ARG A 101 -5.55 -2.70 9.17
CA ARG A 101 -5.27 -1.27 9.03
C ARG A 101 -3.96 -0.98 8.32
N ALA A 102 -2.89 -1.71 8.65
CA ALA A 102 -1.60 -1.53 7.98
C ALA A 102 -1.69 -1.91 6.49
N LEU A 103 -2.42 -2.97 6.18
CA LEU A 103 -2.57 -3.47 4.81
C LEU A 103 -3.78 -2.90 4.08
N ALA A 104 -4.36 -1.80 4.57
CA ALA A 104 -5.59 -1.22 4.00
C ALA A 104 -5.41 -0.75 2.55
N CYS A 105 -4.20 -0.32 2.16
CA CYS A 105 -3.87 0.00 0.78
C CYS A 105 -3.39 -1.24 0.01
N THR A 106 -4.29 -2.22 -0.12
CA THR A 106 -4.05 -3.44 -0.89
C THR A 106 -5.19 -3.69 -1.86
N VAL A 107 -4.85 -3.97 -3.12
CA VAL A 107 -5.77 -4.51 -4.13
C VAL A 107 -5.44 -5.98 -4.31
N LEU A 108 -6.44 -6.86 -4.15
CA LEU A 108 -6.29 -8.29 -4.30
C LEU A 108 -7.39 -8.84 -5.18
N GLY A 109 -7.08 -9.83 -6.02
CA GLY A 109 -8.09 -10.45 -6.86
C GLY A 109 -7.56 -11.04 -8.16
N ASP A 110 -8.51 -11.35 -9.05
CA ASP A 110 -8.23 -11.65 -10.46
C ASP A 110 -7.94 -10.39 -11.29
N ALA A 111 -7.65 -10.57 -12.57
CA ALA A 111 -7.29 -9.47 -13.47
C ALA A 111 -8.33 -8.34 -13.53
N GLU A 112 -9.63 -8.66 -13.49
CA GLU A 112 -10.71 -7.66 -13.53
C GLU A 112 -10.76 -6.89 -12.21
N GLN A 113 -10.67 -7.61 -11.09
CA GLN A 113 -10.66 -7.02 -9.76
C GLN A 113 -9.43 -6.12 -9.54
N ILE A 114 -8.25 -6.54 -10.00
CA ILE A 114 -7.04 -5.72 -9.96
C ILE A 114 -7.22 -4.45 -10.79
N ALA A 115 -7.69 -4.57 -12.04
CA ALA A 115 -7.88 -3.41 -12.92
C ALA A 115 -8.85 -2.39 -12.30
N ARG A 116 -9.98 -2.86 -11.78
CA ARG A 116 -10.95 -2.01 -11.10
C ARG A 116 -10.37 -1.34 -9.85
N GLY A 117 -9.75 -2.12 -8.96
CA GLY A 117 -9.20 -1.58 -7.70
C GLY A 117 -8.07 -0.58 -7.92
N VAL A 118 -7.22 -0.80 -8.93
CA VAL A 118 -6.19 0.16 -9.34
C VAL A 118 -6.83 1.43 -9.91
N ALA A 119 -7.85 1.32 -10.75
CA ALA A 119 -8.56 2.46 -11.30
C ALA A 119 -9.22 3.31 -10.21
N GLU A 120 -9.92 2.68 -9.25
CA GLU A 120 -10.53 3.34 -8.09
C GLU A 120 -9.48 4.07 -7.23
N PHE A 121 -8.31 3.44 -7.02
CA PHE A 121 -7.20 4.05 -6.29
C PHE A 121 -6.66 5.28 -7.03
N ILE A 122 -6.49 5.20 -8.35
CA ILE A 122 -6.04 6.34 -9.17
C ILE A 122 -7.07 7.46 -9.15
N GLU A 123 -8.35 7.16 -9.31
CA GLU A 123 -9.43 8.16 -9.31
C GLU A 123 -9.46 8.92 -7.98
N ARG A 124 -9.32 8.20 -6.86
CA ARG A 124 -9.38 8.80 -5.53
C ARG A 124 -8.15 9.66 -5.20
N HIS A 125 -6.96 9.16 -5.50
CA HIS A 125 -5.71 9.76 -5.00
C HIS A 125 -4.92 10.53 -6.08
N THR A 126 -5.33 10.39 -7.34
CA THR A 126 -4.76 11.04 -8.53
C THR A 126 -3.23 10.99 -8.62
N PRO A 127 -2.54 9.87 -8.34
CA PRO A 127 -1.08 9.81 -8.44
C PRO A 127 -0.60 10.04 -9.87
N ASP A 128 0.63 10.55 -10.02
CA ASP A 128 1.31 10.64 -11.31
C ASP A 128 1.89 9.27 -11.70
N GLU A 129 2.33 8.47 -10.73
CA GLU A 129 2.82 7.09 -10.92
C GLU A 129 2.41 6.17 -9.76
N LEU A 130 2.31 4.87 -10.04
CA LEU A 130 2.10 3.84 -9.03
C LEU A 130 3.36 2.99 -8.86
N LEU A 131 3.69 2.67 -7.60
CA LEU A 131 4.73 1.73 -7.22
C LEU A 131 4.08 0.45 -6.68
N PHE A 132 4.04 -0.62 -7.48
CA PHE A 132 3.47 -1.88 -7.01
C PHE A 132 4.44 -2.65 -6.10
N THR A 133 3.89 -3.26 -5.05
CA THR A 133 4.62 -4.08 -4.09
C THR A 133 3.73 -5.23 -3.58
N ALA A 134 4.33 -6.29 -3.05
CA ALA A 134 3.68 -7.42 -2.37
C ALA A 134 4.66 -8.08 -1.40
#